data_AF-A0A961P7P5-F1
#
_entry.id   AF-A0A961P7P5-F1
#
_cell.length_a   1.000
_cell.length_b   1.000
_cell.length_c   1.000
_cell.angle_alpha   90.00
_cell.angle_beta   90.00
_cell.angle_gamma   90.00
#
_symmetry.space_group_name_H-M   'P 1'
#
loop_
_entity.id
_entity.type
_entity.pdbx_description
1 polymer ?
#
loop_
_entity_poly.entity_id
_entity_poly.type
_entity_poly.pdbx_seq_one_letter_code
_entity_poly.pdbx_strand_id
1 'polypeptide(L)'
;MDDSPFRPFETVLPLDAALSELAAATEGADDGELFVERRRSEALTFDDGRLKSASYDAAEGFGLRAVRGDVAGYAHSTELSVAALRRAAETARLAVGAGGGTLAEAPRATNRRPYTDADPIGGVSFPVKIDTLRAVDDYARGLDSRVVQVSAMLAASLQEVEILRPDGARVRDLRPMTRLNVSVIVEKDGRRESGTAGGGGRVGLDGLIDPADWQAKAQEALRIALVNLDAEPAPAGVMEVALGPGWPGILLHEAVGHGLEGDFN
;
A
#
# COMPACT_ATOMS: atom_id res chain seq x y z
N MET A 1 -6.34 17.79 -6.99
CA MET A 1 -4.88 17.63 -6.83
C MET A 1 -4.32 17.51 -8.24
N ASP A 2 -3.34 18.33 -8.58
CA ASP A 2 -2.78 18.45 -9.94
C ASP A 2 -1.90 17.23 -10.29
N ASP A 3 -1.88 16.84 -11.56
CA ASP A 3 -1.03 15.78 -12.14
C ASP A 3 0.42 16.25 -12.34
N SER A 4 0.74 17.49 -11.99
CA SER A 4 2.10 18.01 -12.01
C SER A 4 3.06 17.13 -11.20
N PRO A 5 4.33 17.00 -11.63
CA PRO A 5 5.31 16.22 -10.90
C PRO A 5 5.40 16.65 -9.43
N PHE A 6 5.33 15.69 -8.50
CA PHE A 6 5.55 16.00 -7.08
C PHE A 6 6.99 16.44 -6.85
N ARG A 7 7.15 17.75 -6.57
CA ARG A 7 8.40 18.47 -6.31
C ARG A 7 8.24 19.38 -5.10
N PRO A 8 7.97 18.84 -3.89
CA PRO A 8 7.62 19.65 -2.73
C PRO A 8 8.68 20.70 -2.41
N PHE A 9 9.96 20.36 -2.61
CA PHE A 9 11.07 21.27 -2.31
C PHE A 9 11.30 22.40 -3.33
N GLU A 10 10.63 22.34 -4.48
CA GLU A 10 10.69 23.36 -5.53
C GLU A 10 9.42 24.24 -5.54
N THR A 11 8.33 23.76 -4.94
CA THR A 11 7.02 24.40 -5.05
C THR A 11 6.47 24.95 -3.73
N VAL A 12 6.41 24.13 -2.68
CA VAL A 12 5.65 24.46 -1.44
C VAL A 12 6.53 24.56 -0.20
N LEU A 13 7.66 23.84 -0.17
CA LEU A 13 8.61 23.82 0.93
C LEU A 13 10.01 24.14 0.40
N PRO A 14 10.37 25.41 0.16
CA PRO A 14 11.66 25.77 -0.44
C PRO A 14 12.83 25.03 0.21
N LEU A 15 13.67 24.37 -0.60
CA LEU A 15 14.70 23.45 -0.14
C LEU A 15 15.58 24.01 1.00
N ASP A 16 16.08 25.24 0.85
CA ASP A 16 16.95 25.86 1.85
C ASP A 16 16.25 26.06 3.20
N ALA A 17 14.97 26.45 3.17
CA ALA A 17 14.16 26.59 4.37
C ALA A 17 13.89 25.23 5.01
N ALA A 18 13.53 24.22 4.20
CA ALA A 18 13.29 22.86 4.69
C ALA A 18 14.55 22.24 5.31
N LEU A 19 15.70 22.41 4.67
CA LEU A 19 16.98 21.94 5.16
C LEU A 19 17.39 22.66 6.45
N SER A 20 17.15 23.97 6.54
CA SER A 20 17.43 24.74 7.77
C SER A 20 16.60 24.25 8.95
N GLU A 21 15.29 24.04 8.79
CA GLU A 21 14.43 23.55 9.87
C GLU A 21 14.75 22.10 10.23
N LEU A 22 15.06 21.25 9.24
CA LEU A 22 15.51 19.87 9.47
C LEU A 22 16.83 19.82 10.23
N ALA A 23 17.84 20.58 9.80
CA ALA A 23 19.13 20.64 10.47
C ALA A 23 19.00 21.14 11.91
N ALA A 24 18.13 22.14 12.15
CA ALA A 24 17.82 22.60 13.49
C ALA A 24 17.12 21.50 14.32
N ALA A 25 16.25 20.67 13.74
CA ALA A 25 15.61 19.58 14.45
C ALA A 25 16.56 18.43 14.82
N THR A 26 17.60 18.21 14.01
CA THR A 26 18.52 17.06 14.12
C THR A 26 19.93 17.46 14.59
N GLU A 27 20.13 18.68 15.06
CA GLU A 27 21.45 19.13 15.53
C GLU A 27 21.87 18.33 16.78
N GLY A 28 22.95 17.56 16.64
CA GLY A 28 23.43 16.64 17.66
C GLY A 28 22.62 15.34 17.77
N ALA A 29 21.81 15.01 16.77
CA ALA A 29 21.15 13.72 16.59
C ALA A 29 22.10 12.71 15.90
N ASP A 30 21.83 11.42 16.07
CA ASP A 30 22.50 10.33 15.35
C ASP A 30 21.89 10.09 13.97
N ASP A 31 20.60 10.38 13.81
CA ASP A 31 19.94 10.38 12.51
C ASP A 31 18.72 11.29 12.48
N GLY A 32 18.16 11.49 11.29
CA GLY A 32 16.88 12.13 11.12
C GLY A 32 16.57 12.42 9.66
N GLU A 33 15.31 12.70 9.41
CA GLU A 33 14.83 12.96 8.06
C GLU A 33 13.55 13.79 8.05
N LEU A 34 13.36 14.49 6.93
CA LEU A 34 12.07 15.02 6.51
C LEU A 34 11.53 14.14 5.39
N PHE A 35 10.48 13.38 5.70
CA PHE A 35 9.71 12.58 4.76
C PHE A 35 8.52 13.39 4.25
N VAL A 36 8.43 13.65 2.96
CA VAL A 36 7.31 14.38 2.35
C VAL A 36 6.62 13.47 1.35
N GLU A 37 5.29 13.42 1.39
CA GLU A 37 4.52 12.57 0.48
C GLU A 37 3.29 13.25 -0.10
N ARG A 38 2.89 12.74 -1.27
CA ARG A 38 1.57 12.92 -1.87
C ARG A 38 1.04 11.55 -2.28
N ARG A 39 -0.19 11.25 -1.89
CA ARG A 39 -0.85 9.98 -2.18
C ARG A 39 -2.19 10.23 -2.85
N ARG A 40 -2.45 9.48 -3.91
CA ARG A 40 -3.76 9.40 -4.56
C ARG A 40 -4.19 7.94 -4.62
N SER A 41 -5.46 7.66 -4.37
CA SER A 41 -6.02 6.32 -4.51
C SER A 41 -7.44 6.36 -5.01
N GLU A 42 -7.79 5.37 -5.82
CA GLU A 42 -9.13 5.10 -6.30
C GLU A 42 -9.50 3.66 -5.91
N ALA A 43 -10.70 3.46 -5.39
CA ALA A 43 -11.24 2.15 -5.09
C ALA A 43 -12.69 2.03 -5.55
N LEU A 44 -12.97 0.99 -6.32
CA LEU A 44 -14.28 0.67 -6.87
C LEU A 44 -14.71 -0.69 -6.37
N THR A 45 -15.91 -0.77 -5.80
CA THR A 45 -16.51 -2.03 -5.35
C THR A 45 -17.81 -2.24 -6.08
N PHE A 46 -17.87 -3.32 -6.85
CA PHE A 46 -19.07 -3.84 -7.47
C PHE A 46 -19.59 -5.00 -6.63
N ASP A 47 -20.87 -4.99 -6.32
CA ASP A 47 -21.50 -5.95 -5.43
C ASP A 47 -22.93 -6.14 -5.89
N ASP A 48 -23.27 -7.37 -6.27
CA ASP A 48 -24.60 -7.79 -6.65
C ASP A 48 -25.21 -6.99 -7.82
N GLY A 49 -24.53 -7.00 -8.98
CA GLY A 49 -25.03 -6.38 -10.21
C GLY A 49 -24.96 -4.83 -10.24
N ARG A 50 -24.39 -4.20 -9.20
CA ARG A 50 -24.27 -2.73 -9.14
C ARG A 50 -22.95 -2.26 -8.55
N LEU A 51 -22.55 -1.05 -8.94
CA LEU A 51 -21.46 -0.34 -8.28
C LEU A 51 -21.94 0.13 -6.91
N LYS A 52 -21.39 -0.45 -5.84
CA LYS A 52 -21.76 -0.17 -4.45
C LYS A 52 -20.99 1.01 -3.87
N SER A 53 -19.70 1.14 -4.21
CA SER A 53 -18.88 2.26 -3.80
C SER A 53 -17.87 2.63 -4.89
N ALA A 54 -17.63 3.94 -5.02
CA ALA A 54 -16.50 4.49 -5.74
C ALA A 54 -15.90 5.60 -4.88
N SER A 55 -14.65 5.44 -4.45
CA SER A 55 -13.92 6.45 -3.69
C SER A 55 -12.71 6.93 -4.46
N TYR A 56 -12.41 8.21 -4.30
CA TYR A 56 -11.17 8.82 -4.71
C TYR A 56 -10.64 9.63 -3.54
N ASP A 57 -9.46 9.26 -3.07
CA ASP A 57 -8.81 9.85 -1.90
C ASP A 57 -7.49 10.47 -2.34
N ALA A 58 -7.23 11.67 -1.86
CA ALA A 58 -5.99 12.38 -2.14
C ALA A 58 -5.51 13.07 -0.88
N ALA A 59 -4.26 12.83 -0.51
CA ALA A 59 -3.64 13.39 0.67
C ALA A 59 -2.20 13.81 0.36
N GLU A 60 -1.71 14.82 1.08
CA GLU A 60 -0.33 15.23 1.07
C GLU A 60 0.07 15.67 2.48
N GLY A 61 1.37 15.63 2.77
CA GLY A 61 1.88 16.00 4.07
C GLY A 61 3.35 15.64 4.24
N PHE A 62 3.84 15.82 5.45
CA PHE A 62 5.19 15.47 5.81
C PHE A 62 5.25 14.87 7.22
N GLY A 63 6.30 14.09 7.47
CA GLY A 63 6.76 13.66 8.77
C GLY A 63 8.22 14.06 8.95
N LEU A 64 8.57 14.59 10.13
CA LEU A 64 9.94 14.90 10.51
C LEU A 64 10.32 14.00 11.69
N ARG A 65 11.46 13.32 11.56
CA ARG A 65 12.02 12.49 12.62
C ARG A 65 13.43 12.95 12.99
N ALA A 66 13.75 12.89 14.28
CA ALA A 66 15.10 13.02 14.81
C ALA A 66 15.38 11.86 15.78
N VAL A 67 16.56 11.26 15.70
CA VAL A 67 16.93 10.04 16.43
C VAL A 67 18.21 10.27 17.23
N ARG A 68 18.24 9.87 18.50
CA ARG A 68 19.41 9.94 19.37
C ARG A 68 19.45 8.69 20.26
N GLY A 69 20.42 7.81 20.03
CA GLY A 69 20.42 6.46 20.60
C GLY A 69 19.08 5.77 20.33
N ASP A 70 18.43 5.29 21.39
CA ASP A 70 17.16 4.56 21.31
C ASP A 70 15.92 5.47 21.31
N VAL A 71 16.10 6.80 21.32
CA VAL A 71 14.99 7.76 21.39
C VAL A 71 14.74 8.37 20.01
N ALA A 72 13.51 8.29 19.54
CA ALA A 72 13.05 8.96 18.33
C ALA A 72 11.98 10.01 18.65
N GLY A 73 12.21 11.24 18.20
CA GLY A 73 11.23 12.31 18.18
C GLY A 73 10.57 12.37 16.81
N TYR A 74 9.25 12.41 16.77
CA TYR A 74 8.49 12.42 15.53
C TYR A 74 7.34 13.42 15.60
N ALA A 75 7.17 14.18 14.52
CA ALA A 75 6.04 15.07 14.33
C ALA A 75 5.65 15.11 12.85
N HIS A 76 4.37 15.32 12.56
CA HIS A 76 3.85 15.29 11.20
C HIS A 76 2.77 16.36 10.98
N SER A 77 2.48 16.66 9.72
CA SER A 77 1.43 17.60 9.33
C SER A 77 0.88 17.27 7.95
N THR A 78 -0.41 17.52 7.73
CA THR A 78 -1.04 17.52 6.40
C THR A 78 -0.95 18.89 5.71
N GLU A 79 -0.46 19.91 6.41
CA GLU A 79 -0.17 21.23 5.86
C GLU A 79 1.30 21.30 5.43
N LEU A 80 1.55 21.42 4.13
CA LEU A 80 2.90 21.63 3.57
C LEU A 80 3.27 23.11 3.62
N SER A 81 3.77 23.57 4.76
CA SER A 81 4.28 24.93 4.92
C SER A 81 5.50 24.98 5.83
N VAL A 82 6.38 25.97 5.63
CA VAL A 82 7.55 26.19 6.49
C VAL A 82 7.13 26.41 7.95
N ALA A 83 5.99 27.06 8.18
CA ALA A 83 5.47 27.28 9.53
C ALA A 83 5.04 25.96 10.21
N ALA A 84 4.39 25.05 9.47
CA ALA A 84 4.07 23.73 9.98
C ALA A 84 5.34 22.91 10.23
N LEU A 85 6.32 22.97 9.32
CA LEU A 85 7.61 22.30 9.46
C LEU A 85 8.36 22.76 10.71
N ARG A 86 8.39 24.06 10.99
CA ARG A 86 9.02 24.60 12.19
C ARG A 86 8.39 24.06 13.49
N ARG A 87 7.05 24.00 13.56
CA ARG A 87 6.35 23.42 14.73
C ARG A 87 6.69 21.93 14.91
N ALA A 88 6.79 21.20 13.80
CA ALA A 88 7.19 19.79 13.82
C ALA A 88 8.66 19.62 14.26
N ALA A 89 9.55 20.48 13.76
CA ALA A 89 10.97 20.52 14.14
C ALA A 89 11.16 20.76 15.64
N GLU A 90 10.43 21.74 16.22
CA GLU A 90 10.44 22.02 17.67
C GLU A 90 10.05 20.79 18.49
N THR A 91 9.07 20.01 18.02
CA THR A 91 8.59 18.80 18.70
C THR A 91 9.58 17.64 18.56
N ALA A 92 10.07 17.36 17.36
CA ALA A 92 10.99 16.24 17.12
C ALA A 92 12.34 16.44 17.81
N ARG A 93 12.84 17.69 17.87
CA ARG A 93 14.12 18.05 18.55
C ARG A 93 14.13 17.67 20.03
N LEU A 94 12.98 17.56 20.69
CA LEU A 94 12.90 17.20 22.11
C LEU A 94 13.56 15.84 22.40
N ALA A 95 13.51 14.90 21.47
CA ALA A 95 14.18 13.59 21.60
C ALA A 95 15.71 13.70 21.57
N VAL A 96 16.25 14.69 20.86
CA VAL A 96 17.70 14.93 20.76
C VAL A 96 18.25 15.53 22.06
N GLY A 97 17.44 16.33 22.77
CA GLY A 97 17.81 16.96 24.03
C GLY A 97 19.08 17.81 23.90
N ALA A 98 20.09 17.52 24.73
CA ALA A 98 21.37 18.24 24.71
C ALA A 98 22.29 17.90 23.52
N GLY A 99 21.90 16.97 22.64
CA GLY A 99 22.69 16.58 21.47
C GLY A 99 23.86 15.64 21.79
N GLY A 100 24.95 15.73 21.02
CA GLY A 100 26.15 14.89 21.20
C GLY A 100 26.16 13.59 20.39
N GLY A 101 25.14 13.35 19.57
CA GLY A 101 25.16 12.32 18.54
C GLY A 101 26.01 12.71 17.33
N THR A 102 26.30 11.72 16.48
CA THR A 102 27.01 11.91 15.21
C THR A 102 26.15 11.37 14.08
N LEU A 103 25.83 12.23 13.11
CA LEU A 103 24.95 11.87 12.00
C LEU A 103 25.48 10.64 11.24
N ALA A 104 24.64 9.62 11.11
CA ALA A 104 24.94 8.41 10.35
C ALA A 104 25.17 8.71 8.86
N GLU A 105 26.02 7.90 8.23
CA GLU A 105 26.27 8.00 6.79
C GLU A 105 24.98 7.82 5.97
N ALA A 106 24.83 8.61 4.91
CA ALA A 106 23.70 8.49 4.01
C ALA A 106 23.64 7.10 3.32
N PRO A 107 22.43 6.57 3.06
CA PRO A 107 22.28 5.35 2.27
C PRO A 107 22.94 5.46 0.90
N ARG A 108 23.46 4.34 0.39
CA ARG A 108 24.06 4.29 -0.96
C ARG A 108 22.99 4.54 -2.03
N ALA A 109 23.29 5.47 -2.93
CA ALA A 109 22.44 5.73 -4.09
C ALA A 109 22.36 4.50 -5.02
N THR A 110 21.21 4.35 -5.69
CA THR A 110 20.97 3.29 -6.67
C THR A 110 20.14 3.81 -7.84
N ASN A 111 20.42 3.28 -9.04
CA ASN A 111 19.63 3.53 -10.25
C ASN A 111 18.66 2.39 -10.56
N ARG A 112 18.51 1.41 -9.66
CA ARG A 112 17.58 0.29 -9.84
C ARG A 112 16.15 0.81 -9.75
N ARG A 113 15.36 0.54 -10.80
CA ARG A 113 13.94 0.87 -10.88
C ARG A 113 13.13 -0.43 -10.96
N PRO A 114 12.64 -0.95 -9.82
CA PRO A 114 11.95 -2.23 -9.79
C PRO A 114 10.52 -2.17 -10.36
N TYR A 115 9.98 -0.97 -10.59
CA TYR A 115 8.65 -0.72 -11.16
C TYR A 115 8.62 0.61 -11.91
N THR A 116 7.54 0.82 -12.68
CA THR A 116 7.27 2.08 -13.39
C THR A 116 6.85 3.19 -12.41
N ASP A 117 7.00 4.44 -12.81
CA ASP A 117 6.50 5.64 -12.11
C ASP A 117 5.18 6.17 -12.70
N ALA A 118 4.61 5.47 -13.69
CA ALA A 118 3.34 5.82 -14.30
C ALA A 118 2.18 5.75 -13.29
N ASP A 119 1.23 6.68 -13.43
CA ASP A 119 0.02 6.73 -12.63
C ASP A 119 -0.96 5.60 -13.03
N PRO A 120 -1.20 4.60 -12.17
CA PRO A 120 -2.10 3.50 -12.50
C PRO A 120 -3.58 3.91 -12.46
N ILE A 121 -3.93 5.02 -11.78
CA ILE A 121 -5.31 5.52 -11.70
C ILE A 121 -5.72 6.09 -13.06
N GLY A 122 -4.87 6.95 -13.63
CA GLY A 122 -5.11 7.59 -14.93
C GLY A 122 -4.89 6.68 -16.14
N GLY A 123 -4.17 5.56 -15.98
CA GLY A 123 -3.86 4.64 -17.08
C GLY A 123 -5.07 3.95 -17.72
N VAL A 124 -6.19 3.84 -16.99
CA VAL A 124 -7.44 3.24 -17.46
C VAL A 124 -8.60 4.18 -17.17
N SER A 125 -9.53 4.33 -18.12
CA SER A 125 -10.69 5.20 -17.93
C SER A 125 -11.70 4.59 -16.95
N PHE A 126 -12.41 5.47 -16.21
CA PHE A 126 -13.41 5.05 -15.23
C PHE A 126 -14.51 4.13 -15.81
N PRO A 127 -15.07 4.36 -17.02
CA PRO A 127 -16.04 3.45 -17.62
C PRO A 127 -15.48 2.04 -17.86
N VAL A 128 -14.24 1.92 -18.35
CA VAL A 128 -13.60 0.61 -18.58
C VAL A 128 -13.44 -0.16 -17.28
N LYS A 129 -13.10 0.51 -16.18
CA LYS A 129 -13.01 -0.11 -14.85
C LYS A 129 -14.36 -0.67 -14.40
N ILE A 130 -15.44 0.08 -14.57
CA ILE A 130 -16.80 -0.38 -14.22
C ILE A 130 -17.23 -1.54 -15.10
N ASP A 131 -17.01 -1.45 -16.42
CA ASP A 131 -17.40 -2.50 -17.35
C ASP A 131 -16.63 -3.80 -17.08
N THR A 132 -15.36 -3.70 -16.66
CA THR A 132 -14.58 -4.84 -16.18
C THR A 132 -15.21 -5.48 -14.94
N LEU A 133 -15.55 -4.69 -13.92
CA LEU A 133 -16.17 -5.20 -12.70
C LEU A 133 -17.54 -5.84 -12.95
N ARG A 134 -18.34 -5.26 -13.86
CA ARG A 134 -19.60 -5.86 -14.32
C ARG A 134 -19.36 -7.19 -15.02
N ALA A 135 -18.38 -7.25 -15.93
CA ALA A 135 -18.02 -8.47 -16.63
C ALA A 135 -17.56 -9.58 -15.66
N VAL A 136 -16.87 -9.23 -14.57
CA VAL A 136 -16.52 -10.18 -13.50
C VAL A 136 -17.78 -10.75 -12.82
N ASP A 137 -18.75 -9.91 -12.44
CA ASP A 137 -20.01 -10.34 -11.81
C ASP A 137 -20.80 -11.26 -12.74
N ASP A 138 -21.03 -10.83 -13.98
CA ASP A 138 -21.79 -11.59 -14.99
C ASP A 138 -21.13 -12.95 -15.27
N TYR A 139 -19.81 -12.95 -15.45
CA TYR A 139 -19.05 -14.17 -15.72
C TYR A 139 -19.11 -15.15 -14.55
N ALA A 140 -18.85 -14.69 -13.32
CA ALA A 140 -18.84 -15.55 -12.14
C ALA A 140 -20.21 -16.18 -11.87
N ARG A 141 -21.31 -15.45 -12.08
CA ARG A 141 -22.68 -16.00 -12.00
C ARG A 141 -22.98 -17.01 -13.10
N GLY A 142 -22.39 -16.84 -14.28
CA GLY A 142 -22.52 -17.78 -15.39
C GLY A 142 -21.79 -19.11 -15.20
N LEU A 143 -20.86 -19.21 -14.24
CA LEU A 143 -20.05 -20.42 -14.01
C LEU A 143 -20.81 -21.54 -13.27
N ASP A 144 -21.69 -21.21 -12.32
CA ASP A 144 -22.39 -22.20 -11.49
C ASP A 144 -23.70 -21.63 -10.94
N SER A 145 -24.79 -22.39 -11.04
CA SER A 145 -26.13 -21.97 -10.58
C SER A 145 -26.24 -21.77 -9.08
N ARG A 146 -25.27 -22.25 -8.29
CA ARG A 146 -25.21 -22.07 -6.84
C ARG A 146 -24.65 -20.71 -6.44
N VAL A 147 -24.07 -19.94 -7.37
CA VAL A 147 -23.58 -18.59 -7.07
C VAL A 147 -24.74 -17.67 -6.75
N VAL A 148 -24.80 -17.19 -5.50
CA VAL A 148 -25.86 -16.31 -5.00
C VAL A 148 -25.41 -14.86 -4.85
N GLN A 149 -24.12 -14.62 -4.69
CA GLN A 149 -23.55 -13.27 -4.62
C GLN A 149 -22.14 -13.23 -5.19
N VAL A 150 -21.83 -12.15 -5.91
CA VAL A 150 -20.48 -11.84 -6.39
C VAL A 150 -20.13 -10.42 -5.96
N SER A 151 -18.91 -10.25 -5.46
CA SER A 151 -18.31 -8.94 -5.22
C SER A 151 -16.95 -8.86 -5.89
N ALA A 152 -16.73 -7.80 -6.66
CA ALA A 152 -15.47 -7.52 -7.33
C ALA A 152 -14.97 -6.14 -6.90
N MET A 153 -13.68 -6.07 -6.58
CA MET A 153 -13.02 -4.83 -6.16
C MET A 153 -11.84 -4.54 -7.07
N LEU A 154 -11.78 -3.31 -7.57
CA LEU A 154 -10.60 -2.75 -8.24
C LEU A 154 -10.05 -1.61 -7.40
N ALA A 155 -8.74 -1.59 -7.16
CA ALA A 155 -8.08 -0.47 -6.51
C ALA A 155 -6.78 -0.10 -7.21
N ALA A 156 -6.50 1.19 -7.27
CA ALA A 156 -5.27 1.75 -7.79
C ALA A 156 -4.80 2.90 -6.88
N SER A 157 -3.50 3.04 -6.70
CA SER A 157 -2.91 4.15 -5.97
C SER A 157 -1.54 4.52 -6.49
N LEU A 158 -1.19 5.78 -6.32
CA LEU A 158 0.15 6.31 -6.54
C LEU A 158 0.58 7.05 -5.28
N GLN A 159 1.70 6.62 -4.69
CA GLN A 159 2.37 7.35 -3.62
C GLN A 159 3.66 7.94 -4.17
N GLU A 160 3.80 9.26 -4.09
CA GLU A 160 5.01 10.00 -4.46
C GLU A 160 5.69 10.44 -3.17
N VAL A 161 6.97 10.09 -3.01
CA VAL A 161 7.75 10.37 -1.80
C VAL A 161 9.01 11.12 -2.16
N GLU A 162 9.33 12.16 -1.41
CA GLU A 162 10.68 12.73 -1.34
C GLU A 162 11.17 12.74 0.11
N ILE A 163 12.40 12.28 0.33
CA ILE A 163 13.05 12.28 1.65
C ILE A 163 14.27 13.18 1.58
N LEU A 164 14.36 14.12 2.53
CA LEU A 164 15.50 15.00 2.73
C LEU A 164 16.20 14.63 4.04
N ARG A 165 17.53 14.51 3.99
CA ARG A 165 18.39 14.30 5.17
C ARG A 165 19.10 15.60 5.58
N PRO A 166 19.56 15.72 6.84
CA PRO A 166 20.26 16.91 7.33
C PRO A 166 21.59 17.21 6.62
N ASP A 167 22.21 16.21 6.01
CA ASP A 167 23.41 16.34 5.17
C ASP A 167 23.10 16.85 3.74
N GLY A 168 21.84 17.13 3.44
CA GLY A 168 21.35 17.56 2.13
C GLY A 168 21.09 16.42 1.16
N ALA A 169 21.33 15.16 1.53
CA ALA A 169 21.00 14.02 0.68
C ALA A 169 19.49 13.94 0.46
N ARG A 170 19.10 13.72 -0.80
CA ARG A 170 17.70 13.69 -1.24
C ARG A 170 17.43 12.45 -2.07
N VAL A 171 16.38 11.72 -1.74
CA VAL A 171 15.89 10.57 -2.51
C VAL A 171 14.41 10.71 -2.82
N ARG A 172 13.98 10.16 -3.97
CA ARG A 172 12.61 10.22 -4.45
C ARG A 172 12.16 8.87 -4.97
N ASP A 173 10.89 8.57 -4.77
CA ASP A 173 10.25 7.36 -5.27
C ASP A 173 8.79 7.60 -5.70
N LEU A 174 8.33 6.85 -6.70
CA LEU A 174 6.96 6.88 -7.21
C LEU A 174 6.44 5.47 -7.24
N ARG A 175 5.46 5.22 -6.39
CA ARG A 175 5.07 3.89 -5.95
C ARG A 175 3.66 3.60 -6.44
N PRO A 176 3.48 3.09 -7.67
CA PRO A 176 2.18 2.58 -8.09
C PRO A 176 1.83 1.34 -7.27
N MET A 177 0.55 1.13 -7.04
CA MET A 177 0.01 -0.09 -6.47
C MET A 177 -1.39 -0.32 -7.02
N THR A 178 -1.63 -1.48 -7.62
CA THR A 178 -2.94 -1.90 -8.11
C THR A 178 -3.35 -3.22 -7.51
N ARG A 179 -4.67 -3.47 -7.46
CA ARG A 179 -5.24 -4.72 -6.99
C ARG A 179 -6.60 -4.97 -7.64
N LEU A 180 -6.85 -6.24 -8.00
CA LEU A 180 -8.18 -6.75 -8.33
C LEU A 180 -8.48 -7.95 -7.43
N ASN A 181 -9.63 -7.93 -6.76
CA ASN A 181 -10.11 -9.04 -5.93
C ASN A 181 -11.52 -9.45 -6.39
N VAL A 182 -11.79 -10.74 -6.34
CA VAL A 182 -13.09 -11.35 -6.60
C VAL A 182 -13.47 -12.19 -5.39
N SER A 183 -14.71 -12.03 -4.94
CA SER A 183 -15.34 -12.82 -3.87
C SER A 183 -16.64 -13.41 -4.41
N VAL A 184 -16.82 -14.71 -4.20
CA VAL A 184 -18.00 -15.46 -4.63
C VAL A 184 -18.62 -16.14 -3.42
N ILE A 185 -19.93 -16.02 -3.27
CA ILE A 185 -20.72 -16.78 -2.30
C ILE A 185 -21.60 -17.76 -3.03
N VAL A 186 -21.54 -19.02 -2.62
CA VAL A 186 -22.38 -20.11 -3.14
C VAL A 186 -23.35 -20.59 -2.08
N GLU A 187 -24.52 -21.08 -2.51
CA GLU A 187 -25.52 -21.70 -1.65
C GLU A 187 -25.93 -23.08 -2.18
N LYS A 188 -26.08 -24.05 -1.26
CA LYS A 188 -26.74 -25.33 -1.53
C LYS A 188 -27.45 -25.83 -0.28
N ASP A 189 -28.73 -26.19 -0.41
CA ASP A 189 -29.54 -26.77 0.68
C ASP A 189 -29.53 -25.92 1.97
N GLY A 190 -29.52 -24.59 1.83
CA GLY A 190 -29.48 -23.63 2.95
C GLY A 190 -28.10 -23.40 3.55
N ARG A 191 -27.06 -24.15 3.15
CA ARG A 191 -25.66 -23.87 3.51
C ARG A 191 -25.06 -22.85 2.55
N ARG A 192 -24.39 -21.84 3.09
CA ARG A 192 -23.64 -20.82 2.33
C ARG A 192 -22.17 -20.87 2.67
N GLU A 193 -21.34 -20.78 1.65
CA GLU A 193 -19.89 -20.67 1.81
C GLU A 193 -19.32 -19.66 0.80
N SER A 194 -18.12 -19.19 1.06
CA SER A 194 -17.47 -18.18 0.24
C SER A 194 -16.06 -18.57 -0.18
N GLY A 195 -15.60 -17.99 -1.27
CA GLY A 195 -14.24 -18.12 -1.75
C GLY A 195 -13.77 -16.80 -2.35
N THR A 196 -12.48 -16.54 -2.19
CA THR A 196 -11.86 -15.29 -2.66
C THR A 196 -10.60 -15.58 -3.44
N ALA A 197 -10.37 -14.82 -4.49
CA ALA A 197 -9.12 -14.82 -5.22
C ALA A 197 -8.83 -13.39 -5.70
N GLY A 198 -7.56 -13.04 -5.74
CA GLY A 198 -7.16 -11.70 -6.11
C GLY A 198 -5.66 -11.59 -6.28
N GLY A 199 -5.23 -10.43 -6.72
CA GLY A 199 -3.83 -10.17 -6.97
C GLY A 199 -3.60 -8.74 -7.43
N GLY A 200 -2.34 -8.40 -7.58
CA GLY A 200 -1.91 -7.07 -7.93
C GLY A 200 -0.45 -6.86 -7.61
N GLY A 201 -0.06 -5.61 -7.43
CA GLY A 201 1.30 -5.24 -7.10
C GLY A 201 1.66 -3.87 -7.64
N ARG A 202 2.95 -3.63 -7.79
CA ARG A 202 3.49 -2.37 -8.31
C ARG A 202 3.50 -2.36 -9.84
N VAL A 203 2.32 -2.48 -10.43
CA VAL A 203 2.08 -2.56 -11.87
C VAL A 203 0.91 -1.66 -12.27
N GLY A 204 0.70 -1.45 -13.57
CA GLY A 204 -0.50 -0.78 -14.09
C GLY A 204 -1.76 -1.63 -13.94
N LEU A 205 -2.91 -1.05 -14.26
CA LEU A 205 -4.20 -1.77 -14.25
C LEU A 205 -4.37 -2.69 -15.47
N ASP A 206 -3.69 -2.43 -16.59
CA ASP A 206 -3.91 -3.11 -17.87
C ASP A 206 -3.90 -4.64 -17.79
N GLY A 207 -2.93 -5.21 -17.06
CA GLY A 207 -2.84 -6.66 -16.87
C GLY A 207 -3.90 -7.25 -15.93
N LEU A 208 -4.46 -6.44 -15.02
CA LEU A 208 -5.50 -6.89 -14.08
C LEU A 208 -6.91 -6.81 -14.67
N ILE A 209 -7.12 -5.98 -15.70
CA ILE A 209 -8.40 -5.85 -16.40
C ILE A 209 -8.48 -6.75 -17.64
N ASP A 210 -7.39 -7.44 -17.99
CA ASP A 210 -7.39 -8.46 -19.03
C ASP A 210 -8.32 -9.62 -18.64
N PRO A 211 -9.28 -10.02 -19.51
CA PRO A 211 -10.13 -11.18 -19.29
C PRO A 211 -9.40 -12.45 -18.86
N ALA A 212 -8.21 -12.74 -19.40
CA ALA A 212 -7.46 -13.93 -19.03
C ALA A 212 -7.05 -13.91 -17.54
N ASP A 213 -6.77 -12.74 -16.98
CA ASP A 213 -6.35 -12.58 -15.58
C ASP A 213 -7.55 -12.58 -14.63
N TRP A 214 -8.58 -11.76 -14.88
CA TRP A 214 -9.72 -11.68 -13.95
C TRP A 214 -10.67 -12.88 -14.05
N GLN A 215 -10.78 -13.55 -15.21
CA GLN A 215 -11.57 -14.79 -15.32
C GLN A 215 -10.93 -15.92 -14.52
N ALA A 216 -9.60 -16.05 -14.56
CA ALA A 216 -8.87 -17.02 -13.74
C ALA A 216 -9.10 -16.78 -12.24
N LYS A 217 -9.13 -15.51 -11.81
CA LYS A 217 -9.47 -15.15 -10.42
C LYS A 217 -10.93 -15.49 -10.07
N ALA A 218 -11.88 -15.20 -10.96
CA ALA A 218 -13.28 -15.55 -10.74
C ALA A 218 -13.49 -17.08 -10.62
N GLN A 219 -12.84 -17.86 -11.49
CA GLN A 219 -12.85 -19.32 -11.43
C GLN A 219 -12.24 -19.84 -10.14
N GLU A 220 -11.10 -19.28 -9.70
CA GLU A 220 -10.44 -19.71 -8.46
C GLU A 220 -11.26 -19.34 -7.22
N ALA A 221 -11.86 -18.14 -7.19
CA ALA A 221 -12.77 -17.74 -6.12
C ALA A 221 -13.97 -18.70 -6.01
N LEU A 222 -14.58 -19.07 -7.14
CA LEU A 222 -15.65 -20.06 -7.17
C LEU A 222 -15.14 -21.45 -6.71
N ARG A 223 -14.00 -21.91 -7.21
CA ARG A 223 -13.43 -23.21 -6.83
C ARG A 223 -13.23 -23.30 -5.31
N ILE A 224 -12.68 -22.25 -4.69
CA ILE A 224 -12.52 -22.17 -3.23
C ILE A 224 -13.88 -22.21 -2.53
N ALA A 225 -14.86 -21.44 -3.01
CA ALA A 225 -16.20 -21.42 -2.42
C ALA A 225 -16.87 -22.80 -2.43
N LEU A 226 -16.71 -23.55 -3.53
CA LEU A 226 -17.23 -24.91 -3.68
C LEU A 226 -16.49 -25.91 -2.78
N VAL A 227 -15.16 -25.83 -2.68
CA VAL A 227 -14.39 -26.66 -1.73
C VAL A 227 -14.85 -26.42 -0.29
N ASN A 228 -15.07 -25.16 0.09
CA ASN A 228 -15.58 -24.82 1.42
C ASN A 228 -16.99 -25.36 1.64
N LEU A 229 -17.86 -25.32 0.62
CA LEU A 229 -19.22 -25.85 0.67
C LEU A 229 -19.27 -27.35 0.96
N ASP A 230 -18.33 -28.10 0.40
CA ASP A 230 -18.23 -29.55 0.58
C ASP A 230 -17.36 -29.95 1.78
N ALA A 231 -16.71 -28.99 2.46
CA ALA A 231 -15.79 -29.25 3.56
C ALA A 231 -16.50 -29.83 4.80
N GLU A 232 -15.79 -30.75 5.46
CA GLU A 232 -16.14 -31.38 6.74
C GLU A 232 -15.24 -30.88 7.88
N PRO A 233 -15.55 -31.17 9.16
CA PRO A 233 -14.70 -30.78 10.27
C PRO A 233 -13.27 -31.34 10.14
N ALA A 234 -12.28 -30.46 10.27
CA ALA A 234 -10.87 -30.85 10.27
C ALA A 234 -10.50 -31.66 11.53
N PRO A 235 -9.55 -32.61 11.43
CA PRO A 235 -9.06 -33.36 12.59
C PRO A 235 -8.34 -32.45 13.61
N ALA A 236 -8.38 -32.82 14.89
CA ALA A 236 -7.75 -32.07 15.97
C ALA A 236 -6.49 -32.79 16.51
N GLY A 237 -5.45 -32.01 16.83
CA GLY A 237 -4.22 -32.49 17.44
C GLY A 237 -2.96 -32.18 16.62
N VAL A 238 -1.80 -32.59 17.13
CA VAL A 238 -0.52 -32.46 16.42
C VAL A 238 -0.49 -33.49 15.29
N MET A 239 -0.17 -33.03 14.08
CA MET A 239 -0.09 -33.87 12.90
C MET A 239 0.89 -33.29 11.88
N GLU A 240 1.25 -34.10 10.89
CA GLU A 240 2.03 -33.65 9.74
C GLU A 240 1.15 -32.79 8.82
N VAL A 241 1.68 -31.65 8.38
CA VAL A 241 0.97 -30.71 7.50
C VAL A 241 1.83 -30.42 6.27
N ALA A 242 1.31 -30.74 5.09
CA ALA A 242 1.92 -30.35 3.83
C ALA A 242 1.41 -28.97 3.39
N LEU A 243 2.31 -28.02 3.19
CA LEU A 243 1.96 -26.67 2.74
C LEU A 243 2.20 -26.54 1.24
N GLY A 244 1.20 -26.03 0.53
CA GLY A 244 1.34 -25.66 -0.88
C GLY A 244 2.28 -24.47 -1.08
N PRO A 245 2.76 -24.22 -2.31
CA PRO A 245 3.59 -23.06 -2.61
C PRO A 245 2.78 -21.74 -2.57
N GLY A 246 3.48 -20.61 -2.51
CA GLY A 246 2.88 -19.27 -2.63
C GLY A 246 2.42 -18.70 -1.28
N TRP A 247 1.13 -18.34 -1.16
CA TRP A 247 0.56 -17.68 0.03
C TRP A 247 0.78 -18.45 1.36
N PRO A 248 0.78 -19.80 1.40
CA PRO A 248 1.15 -20.54 2.62
C PRO A 248 2.55 -20.22 3.16
N GLY A 249 3.39 -19.53 2.39
CA GLY A 249 4.62 -18.88 2.87
C GLY A 249 4.42 -17.87 4.00
N ILE A 250 3.17 -17.53 4.35
CA ILE A 250 2.83 -16.87 5.61
C ILE A 250 3.47 -17.55 6.82
N LEU A 251 3.68 -18.88 6.79
CA LEU A 251 4.42 -19.57 7.84
C LEU A 251 5.82 -18.97 8.04
N LEU A 252 6.54 -18.65 6.96
CA LEU A 252 7.86 -18.04 7.05
C LEU A 252 7.78 -16.61 7.59
N HIS A 253 6.77 -15.85 7.17
CA HIS A 253 6.53 -14.49 7.63
C HIS A 253 6.31 -14.43 9.15
N GLU A 254 5.41 -15.27 9.66
CA GLU A 254 5.04 -15.28 11.07
C GLU A 254 6.09 -15.97 11.96
N ALA A 255 6.59 -17.13 11.53
CA ALA A 255 7.44 -17.96 12.39
C ALA A 255 8.86 -17.41 12.54
N VAL A 256 9.38 -16.74 11.52
CA VAL A 256 10.76 -16.23 11.52
C VAL A 256 10.90 -14.82 10.95
N GLY A 257 10.01 -14.38 10.06
CA GLY A 257 10.11 -13.08 9.39
C GLY A 257 10.17 -11.93 10.38
N HIS A 258 9.11 -11.75 11.17
CA HIS A 258 9.06 -10.72 12.20
C HIS A 258 10.16 -10.85 13.26
N GLY A 259 10.46 -12.07 13.72
CA GLY A 259 11.49 -12.29 14.74
C GLY A 259 12.92 -11.99 14.29
N LEU A 260 13.14 -11.84 12.98
CA LEU A 260 14.42 -11.45 12.38
C LEU A 260 14.46 -9.97 11.98
N GLU A 261 13.40 -9.21 12.25
CA GLU A 261 13.44 -7.74 12.13
C GLU A 261 14.39 -7.20 13.22
N GLY A 262 15.29 -6.31 12.81
CA GLY A 262 16.44 -5.88 13.64
C GLY A 262 16.09 -4.93 14.77
N ASP A 263 14.82 -4.58 14.95
CA ASP A 263 14.31 -3.80 16.07
C ASP A 263 14.07 -4.66 17.32
N PHE A 264 13.92 -5.98 17.18
CA PHE A 264 13.77 -6.92 18.30
C PHE A 264 15.09 -7.40 18.91
N ASN A 265 16.23 -7.18 18.26
CA ASN A 265 17.55 -7.73 18.62
C ASN A 265 18.61 -6.64 18.75
#